data_AF-A0A412AT93-F1
#
_entry.id   AF-A0A412AT93-F1
#
_cell.length_a   1.000
_cell.length_b   1.000
_cell.length_c   1.000
_cell.angle_alpha   90.00
_cell.angle_beta   90.00
_cell.angle_gamma   90.00
#
_symmetry.space_group_name_H-M   'P 1'
#
loop_
_entity.id
_entity.type
_entity.pdbx_description
1 polymer ?
#
loop_
_entity_poly.entity_id
_entity_poly.type
_entity_poly.pdbx_seq_one_letter_code
_entity_poly.pdbx_strand_id
1 'polypeptide(L)'
;MNHPAIKVPAPMAAEIRPWTLPSCREKNIEIYGMERSALICKPHSIAYGIPSGFSTGTLLDVDLNDPKKVIQFVERYGLPTTPYAGQSERVEQRFVSNETFSDNPEDMGSRIWYDALNESERSYEISLNQDCVLFNNFKDRGRSKGTEVANLTEGIRYKKEQVILLDDLVTTMAFMQLATFLFTGKAAYGDRAYDYVLHQVCISQNKEIIENRFSQLRMSLQMVDASESQLAVAKPGTFEMDEGTKIWVSNQFKTIEVALATFIDLAINPQPEPHTFIQEQTLRRMVNRNLNGQNPIYGSLTRAWAIQLLETLESHFSWNTCRECGRPYKIRQQRMRAYVKQEDANEDRLKDRNNARDKNGYCCKAHEQRIRRKKDKRISDDQMDKAARKMDERDR
;
A
#
# COMPACT_ATOMS: atom_id res chain seq x y z
N MET A 1 -26.58 -39.49 -33.36
CA MET A 1 -27.31 -38.21 -33.20
C MET A 1 -26.56 -37.39 -32.17
N ASN A 2 -25.85 -36.34 -32.60
CA ASN A 2 -25.11 -35.47 -31.69
C ASN A 2 -26.07 -34.43 -31.13
N HIS A 3 -26.30 -34.43 -29.82
CA HIS A 3 -26.98 -33.31 -29.17
C HIS A 3 -26.13 -32.05 -29.34
N PRO A 4 -26.72 -30.90 -29.71
CA PRO A 4 -25.99 -29.64 -29.72
C PRO A 4 -25.60 -29.32 -28.28
N ALA A 5 -24.32 -29.09 -28.04
CA ALA A 5 -23.85 -28.59 -26.77
C ALA A 5 -24.57 -27.27 -26.48
N ILE A 6 -25.42 -27.26 -25.45
CA ILE A 6 -26.04 -26.05 -24.93
C ILE A 6 -24.88 -25.12 -24.57
N LYS A 7 -24.74 -24.01 -25.30
CA LYS A 7 -23.84 -22.93 -24.91
C LYS A 7 -24.37 -22.37 -23.60
N VAL A 8 -23.82 -22.85 -22.49
CA VAL A 8 -23.98 -22.20 -21.19
C VAL A 8 -23.44 -20.77 -21.38
N PRO A 9 -24.22 -19.71 -21.08
CA PRO A 9 -23.71 -18.36 -21.10
C PRO A 9 -22.44 -18.33 -20.24
N ALA A 10 -21.34 -17.82 -20.79
CA ALA A 10 -20.18 -17.53 -19.95
C ALA A 10 -20.67 -16.66 -18.78
N PRO A 11 -20.34 -16.98 -17.52
CA PRO A 11 -20.75 -16.16 -16.40
C PRO A 11 -20.32 -14.73 -16.70
N MET A 12 -21.28 -13.78 -16.64
CA MET A 12 -20.97 -12.36 -16.78
C MET A 12 -19.84 -12.06 -15.80
N ALA A 13 -18.68 -11.66 -16.32
CA ALA A 13 -17.55 -11.34 -15.46
C ALA A 13 -18.01 -10.28 -14.48
N ALA A 14 -17.90 -10.55 -13.17
CA ALA A 14 -18.41 -9.62 -12.16
C ALA A 14 -17.86 -8.21 -12.42
N GLU A 15 -18.78 -7.25 -12.45
CA GLU A 15 -18.50 -5.86 -12.78
C GLU A 15 -17.52 -5.28 -11.75
N ILE A 16 -16.40 -4.73 -12.24
CA ILE A 16 -15.43 -4.08 -11.37
C ILE A 16 -16.09 -2.85 -10.77
N ARG A 17 -16.22 -2.76 -9.43
CA ARG A 17 -16.67 -1.50 -8.84
C ARG A 17 -15.63 -0.43 -9.17
N PRO A 18 -16.08 0.75 -9.55
CA PRO A 18 -15.21 1.90 -9.63
C PRO A 18 -14.94 2.50 -8.24
N TRP A 19 -13.87 3.27 -8.13
CA TRP A 19 -13.66 4.24 -7.04
C TRP A 19 -13.26 5.60 -7.58
N THR A 20 -13.39 6.63 -6.74
CA THR A 20 -13.11 8.01 -7.13
C THR A 20 -11.61 8.31 -7.11
N LEU A 21 -11.09 8.82 -8.23
CA LEU A 21 -9.81 9.52 -8.28
C LEU A 21 -10.06 10.99 -7.94
N PRO A 22 -9.48 11.50 -6.84
CA PRO A 22 -9.72 12.86 -6.42
C PRO A 22 -8.79 13.86 -7.12
N SER A 23 -9.18 15.13 -7.12
CA SER A 23 -8.25 16.25 -7.15
C SER A 23 -8.11 16.79 -5.72
N CYS A 24 -6.88 17.03 -5.28
CA CYS A 24 -6.57 17.32 -3.89
C CYS A 24 -5.94 18.70 -3.73
N ARG A 25 -6.32 19.38 -2.65
CA ARG A 25 -5.59 20.55 -2.15
C ARG A 25 -5.23 20.34 -0.68
N GLU A 26 -4.04 20.75 -0.30
CA GLU A 26 -3.62 20.77 1.09
C GLU A 26 -4.21 22.00 1.79
N LYS A 27 -4.66 21.81 3.04
CA LYS A 27 -5.15 22.87 3.91
C LYS A 27 -4.85 22.49 5.36
N ASN A 28 -4.41 23.45 6.16
CA ASN A 28 -4.41 23.28 7.61
C ASN A 28 -5.80 23.57 8.17
N ILE A 29 -6.24 22.70 9.07
CA ILE A 29 -7.56 22.76 9.69
C ILE A 29 -7.43 22.58 11.21
N GLU A 30 -8.28 23.25 11.96
CA GLU A 30 -8.33 23.11 13.41
C GLU A 30 -9.36 22.05 13.79
N ILE A 31 -8.92 21.04 14.55
CA ILE A 31 -9.79 19.99 15.08
C ILE A 31 -9.31 19.69 16.51
N TYR A 32 -10.24 19.62 17.47
CA TYR A 32 -9.91 19.40 18.89
C TYR A 32 -8.93 20.45 19.45
N GLY A 33 -9.02 21.70 18.99
CA GLY A 33 -8.12 22.78 19.38
C GLY A 33 -6.67 22.62 18.91
N MET A 34 -6.43 21.76 17.90
CA MET A 34 -5.11 21.53 17.32
C MET A 34 -5.14 21.76 15.81
N GLU A 35 -4.17 22.51 15.30
CA GLU A 35 -3.96 22.66 13.87
C GLU A 35 -3.39 21.36 13.27
N ARG A 36 -4.00 20.89 12.18
CA ARG A 36 -3.64 19.65 11.49
C ARG A 36 -3.64 19.86 9.99
N SER A 37 -2.64 19.34 9.29
CA SER A 37 -2.63 19.31 7.83
C SER A 37 -3.61 18.26 7.30
N ALA A 38 -4.40 18.64 6.30
CA ALA A 38 -5.42 17.81 5.70
C ALA A 38 -5.44 17.97 4.18
N LEU A 39 -5.90 16.92 3.50
CA LEU A 39 -6.26 16.97 2.10
C LEU A 39 -7.76 17.21 1.97
N ILE A 40 -8.11 18.26 1.24
CA ILE A 40 -9.46 18.50 0.76
C ILE A 40 -9.56 17.93 -0.66
N CYS A 41 -10.33 16.86 -0.79
CA CYS A 41 -10.45 16.06 -2.00
C CYS A 41 -11.77 16.37 -2.70
N LYS A 42 -11.72 16.65 -4.01
CA LYS A 42 -12.89 16.75 -4.89
C LYS A 42 -12.93 15.54 -5.83
N PRO A 43 -14.11 15.04 -6.23
CA PRO A 43 -14.18 14.02 -7.26
C PRO A 43 -13.66 14.58 -8.58
N HIS A 44 -12.77 13.84 -9.25
CA HIS A 44 -12.22 14.25 -10.54
C HIS A 44 -12.49 13.22 -11.64
N SER A 45 -12.11 11.97 -11.42
CA SER A 45 -12.32 10.88 -12.37
C SER A 45 -12.59 9.57 -11.64
N ILE A 46 -12.74 8.49 -12.39
CA ILE A 46 -13.03 7.16 -11.86
C ILE A 46 -11.88 6.21 -12.21
N ALA A 47 -11.58 5.28 -11.30
CA ALA A 47 -10.66 4.17 -11.53
C ALA A 47 -11.39 2.82 -11.40
N TYR A 48 -10.97 1.87 -12.23
CA TYR A 48 -11.50 0.50 -12.33
C TYR A 48 -10.44 -0.57 -12.01
N GLY A 49 -9.33 -0.20 -11.38
CA GLY A 49 -8.25 -1.13 -11.04
C GLY A 49 -6.87 -0.47 -11.01
N ILE A 50 -5.92 -1.16 -10.39
CA ILE A 50 -4.50 -0.77 -10.37
C ILE A 50 -3.68 -1.66 -11.31
N PRO A 51 -2.65 -1.10 -11.97
CA PRO A 51 -1.83 -1.85 -12.90
C PRO A 51 -1.00 -2.90 -12.19
N SER A 52 -0.79 -4.05 -12.84
CA SER A 52 0.08 -5.13 -12.35
C SER A 52 1.43 -4.60 -11.84
N GLY A 53 1.90 -5.08 -10.68
CA GLY A 53 3.17 -4.67 -10.07
C GLY A 53 3.11 -3.35 -9.30
N PHE A 54 1.93 -2.75 -9.12
CA PHE A 54 1.76 -1.54 -8.30
C PHE A 54 2.23 -1.74 -6.86
N SER A 55 1.84 -2.85 -6.22
CA SER A 55 2.20 -3.17 -4.83
C SER A 55 3.71 -3.27 -4.65
N THR A 56 4.41 -4.02 -5.51
CA THR A 56 5.88 -4.21 -5.45
C THR A 56 6.71 -3.10 -6.11
N GLY A 57 6.05 -2.06 -6.62
CA GLY A 57 6.65 -1.00 -7.41
C GLY A 57 6.30 0.39 -6.87
N THR A 58 5.42 1.11 -7.58
CA THR A 58 5.15 2.53 -7.33
C THR A 58 4.74 2.83 -5.89
N LEU A 59 3.93 1.98 -5.27
CA LEU A 59 3.52 2.19 -3.88
C LEU A 59 4.71 2.32 -2.93
N LEU A 60 5.72 1.46 -3.10
CA LEU A 60 6.91 1.39 -2.25
C LEU A 60 7.93 2.50 -2.54
N ASP A 61 7.71 3.30 -3.59
CA ASP A 61 8.58 4.41 -3.98
C ASP A 61 8.01 5.78 -3.61
N VAL A 62 6.77 5.84 -3.10
CA VAL A 62 6.17 7.10 -2.65
C VAL A 62 6.92 7.58 -1.42
N ASP A 63 7.39 8.83 -1.47
CA ASP A 63 7.93 9.53 -0.32
C ASP A 63 6.76 10.05 0.52
N LEU A 64 6.63 9.52 1.74
CA LEU A 64 5.57 9.88 2.67
C LEU A 64 5.92 11.12 3.49
N ASN A 65 7.17 11.61 3.41
CA ASN A 65 7.60 12.84 4.08
C ASN A 65 7.28 14.10 3.26
N ASP A 66 7.00 13.95 1.95
CA ASP A 66 6.64 15.06 1.07
C ASP A 66 5.12 15.02 0.78
N PRO A 67 4.33 15.94 1.37
CA PRO A 67 2.89 16.04 1.13
C PRO A 67 2.54 16.14 -0.34
N LYS A 68 3.39 16.77 -1.18
CA LYS A 68 3.16 16.88 -2.62
C LYS A 68 3.26 15.53 -3.32
N LYS A 69 4.15 14.64 -2.86
CA LYS A 69 4.26 13.27 -3.40
C LYS A 69 3.06 12.42 -2.99
N VAL A 70 2.58 12.58 -1.75
CA VAL A 70 1.35 11.95 -1.29
C VAL A 70 0.16 12.40 -2.12
N ILE A 71 -0.01 13.72 -2.34
CA ILE A 71 -1.05 14.28 -3.20
C ILE A 71 -0.97 13.71 -4.62
N GLN A 72 0.21 13.78 -5.25
CA GLN A 72 0.42 13.25 -6.61
C GLN A 72 0.09 11.76 -6.72
N PHE A 73 0.35 10.99 -5.66
CA PHE A 73 -0.02 9.59 -5.60
C PHE A 73 -1.54 9.41 -5.48
N VAL A 74 -2.16 10.13 -4.55
CA VAL A 74 -3.60 10.08 -4.29
C VAL A 74 -4.41 10.48 -5.52
N GLU A 75 -4.05 11.57 -6.19
CA GLU A 75 -4.73 12.01 -7.42
C GLU A 75 -4.59 11.00 -8.57
N ARG A 76 -3.49 10.23 -8.58
CA ARG A 76 -3.17 9.29 -9.67
C ARG A 76 -3.76 7.90 -9.48
N TYR A 77 -3.94 7.45 -8.24
CA TYR A 77 -4.34 6.08 -7.93
C TYR A 77 -5.61 6.00 -7.08
N GLY A 78 -6.04 7.10 -6.47
CA GLY A 78 -7.19 7.16 -5.58
C GLY A 78 -6.76 7.34 -4.13
N LEU A 79 -7.76 7.51 -3.27
CA LEU A 79 -7.55 7.79 -1.85
C LEU A 79 -7.36 6.48 -1.08
N PRO A 80 -6.20 6.25 -0.41
CA PRO A 80 -6.09 5.22 0.60
C PRO A 80 -7.11 5.49 1.70
N THR A 81 -7.98 4.52 1.96
CA THR A 81 -8.93 4.56 3.06
C THR A 81 -8.47 3.64 4.16
N THR A 82 -8.52 4.11 5.41
CA THR A 82 -8.31 3.26 6.58
C THR A 82 -9.32 2.10 6.55
N PRO A 83 -8.91 0.85 6.81
CA PRO A 83 -9.77 -0.31 6.58
C PRO A 83 -10.72 -0.61 7.77
N TYR A 84 -11.21 0.39 8.50
CA TYR A 84 -12.31 0.12 9.43
C TYR A 84 -13.65 0.04 8.67
N ALA A 85 -14.64 -0.62 9.26
CA ALA A 85 -15.86 -0.99 8.56
C ALA A 85 -16.60 0.25 8.03
N GLY A 86 -17.11 0.15 6.78
CA GLY A 86 -17.86 1.22 6.13
C GLY A 86 -17.04 2.44 5.67
N GLN A 87 -15.72 2.49 5.89
CA GLN A 87 -14.97 3.73 5.60
C GLN A 87 -14.84 4.00 4.11
N SER A 88 -14.64 2.94 3.33
CA SER A 88 -14.63 3.02 1.87
C SER A 88 -15.96 3.57 1.35
N GLU A 89 -17.07 3.03 1.85
CA GLU A 89 -18.42 3.41 1.45
C GLU A 89 -18.72 4.86 1.83
N ARG A 90 -18.34 5.30 3.04
CA ARG A 90 -18.51 6.70 3.49
C ARG A 90 -17.69 7.67 2.65
N VAL A 91 -16.45 7.31 2.29
CA VAL A 91 -15.61 8.14 1.41
C VAL A 91 -16.27 8.32 0.06
N GLU A 92 -16.72 7.23 -0.58
CA GLU A 92 -17.37 7.29 -1.89
C GLU A 92 -18.72 8.02 -1.83
N GLN A 93 -19.52 7.80 -0.78
CA GLN A 93 -20.77 8.54 -0.57
C GLN A 93 -20.52 10.05 -0.48
N ARG A 94 -19.46 10.48 0.22
CA ARG A 94 -19.11 11.90 0.37
C ARG A 94 -18.69 12.56 -0.96
N PHE A 95 -18.15 11.79 -1.91
CA PHE A 95 -17.91 12.31 -3.27
C PHE A 95 -19.20 12.48 -4.07
N VAL A 96 -20.26 11.73 -3.78
CA VAL A 96 -21.58 11.86 -4.41
C VAL A 96 -22.40 12.98 -3.79
N SER A 97 -22.50 12.99 -2.45
CA SER A 97 -23.24 13.96 -1.66
C SER A 97 -22.58 14.11 -0.29
N ASN A 98 -22.30 15.35 0.11
CA ASN A 98 -21.73 15.64 1.42
C ASN A 98 -22.27 16.99 1.93
N GLU A 99 -23.50 16.99 2.42
CA GLU A 99 -24.19 18.19 2.91
C GLU A 99 -24.42 18.16 4.42
N THR A 100 -24.11 17.04 5.07
CA THR A 100 -24.30 16.89 6.51
C THR A 100 -23.19 17.62 7.27
N PHE A 101 -23.58 18.64 8.02
CA PHE A 101 -22.77 19.26 9.06
C PHE A 101 -23.44 19.00 10.41
N SER A 102 -22.67 19.12 11.49
CA SER A 102 -23.17 18.90 12.85
C SER A 102 -22.94 20.14 13.70
N ASP A 103 -23.92 20.49 14.53
CA ASP A 103 -23.77 21.50 15.59
C ASP A 103 -22.81 21.01 16.71
N ASN A 104 -22.51 19.71 16.75
CA ASN A 104 -21.52 19.10 17.64
C ASN A 104 -20.65 18.08 16.88
N PRO A 105 -19.76 18.54 15.99
CA PRO A 105 -19.02 17.68 15.08
C PRO A 105 -18.03 16.76 15.82
N GLU A 106 -17.51 17.19 16.97
CA GLU A 106 -16.57 16.39 17.76
C GLU A 106 -17.22 15.13 18.34
N ASP A 107 -18.37 15.25 18.99
CA ASP A 107 -19.10 14.11 19.55
C ASP A 107 -19.66 13.22 18.43
N MET A 108 -20.35 13.81 17.45
CA MET A 108 -20.96 13.06 16.36
C MET A 108 -19.90 12.35 15.49
N GLY A 109 -18.81 13.02 15.14
CA GLY A 109 -17.72 12.41 14.36
C GLY A 109 -17.00 11.32 15.13
N SER A 110 -16.82 11.49 16.44
CA SER A 110 -16.29 10.45 17.32
C SER A 110 -17.19 9.21 17.36
N ARG A 111 -18.51 9.40 17.41
CA ARG A 111 -19.49 8.30 17.40
C ARG A 111 -19.51 7.58 16.05
N ILE A 112 -19.57 8.31 14.94
CA ILE A 112 -19.49 7.71 13.59
C ILE A 112 -18.24 6.85 13.46
N TRP A 113 -17.09 7.38 13.87
CA TRP A 113 -15.83 6.64 13.85
C TRP A 113 -15.89 5.40 14.76
N TYR A 114 -16.41 5.53 15.99
CA TYR A 114 -16.48 4.45 16.96
C TYR A 114 -17.44 3.34 16.52
N ASP A 115 -18.64 3.71 16.06
CA ASP A 115 -19.65 2.79 15.56
C ASP A 115 -19.06 2.01 14.38
N ALA A 116 -18.42 2.70 13.44
CA ALA A 116 -17.75 2.08 12.31
C ALA A 116 -16.58 1.15 12.68
N LEU A 117 -15.84 1.46 13.73
CA LEU A 117 -14.79 0.57 14.24
C LEU A 117 -15.37 -0.68 14.92
N ASN A 118 -16.61 -0.64 15.39
CA ASN A 118 -17.26 -1.74 16.12
C ASN A 118 -18.44 -2.34 15.36
N GLU A 119 -18.67 -1.92 14.12
CA GLU A 119 -19.75 -2.36 13.22
C GLU A 119 -19.70 -3.86 12.92
N SER A 120 -18.52 -4.49 13.08
CA SER A 120 -18.37 -5.95 13.00
C SER A 120 -17.65 -6.49 14.23
N GLU A 121 -17.99 -7.71 14.65
CA GLU A 121 -17.26 -8.45 15.70
C GLU A 121 -15.76 -8.51 15.38
N ARG A 122 -15.41 -8.58 14.09
CA ARG A 122 -14.02 -8.60 13.64
C ARG A 122 -13.30 -7.28 13.93
N SER A 123 -13.87 -6.15 13.52
CA SER A 123 -13.31 -4.83 13.82
C SER A 123 -13.26 -4.55 15.34
N TYR A 124 -14.22 -5.09 16.10
CA TYR A 124 -14.26 -5.03 17.57
C TYR A 124 -13.15 -5.87 18.24
N GLU A 125 -12.96 -7.14 17.86
CA GLU A 125 -11.86 -7.97 18.37
C GLU A 125 -10.49 -7.33 18.08
N ILE A 126 -10.38 -6.65 16.94
CA ILE A 126 -9.20 -5.89 16.53
C ILE A 126 -9.00 -4.64 17.41
N SER A 127 -10.09 -3.98 17.79
CA SER A 127 -10.04 -2.81 18.67
C SER A 127 -9.65 -3.19 20.11
N LEU A 128 -9.97 -4.42 20.54
CA LEU A 128 -9.69 -4.98 21.87
C LEU A 128 -8.32 -5.66 22.01
N ASN A 129 -7.73 -6.15 20.92
CA ASN A 129 -6.45 -6.83 20.97
C ASN A 129 -5.33 -5.82 21.29
N GLN A 130 -4.86 -5.82 22.54
CA GLN A 130 -3.79 -4.95 23.01
C GLN A 130 -2.47 -5.18 22.27
N ASP A 131 -2.24 -6.39 21.72
CA ASP A 131 -1.09 -6.71 20.89
C ASP A 131 -1.21 -6.13 19.46
N CYS A 132 -2.43 -5.80 19.02
CA CYS A 132 -2.72 -5.15 17.74
C CYS A 132 -2.64 -3.62 17.85
N VAL A 133 -1.58 -3.12 18.50
CA VAL A 133 -1.30 -1.68 18.75
C VAL A 133 -1.44 -0.82 17.48
N LEU A 134 -1.25 -1.43 16.31
CA LEU A 134 -1.32 -0.77 15.02
C LEU A 134 -2.69 -0.16 14.72
N PHE A 135 -3.80 -0.72 15.19
CA PHE A 135 -5.11 -0.07 15.04
C PHE A 135 -5.33 1.09 16.01
N ASN A 136 -4.56 1.19 17.10
CA ASN A 136 -4.58 2.38 17.95
C ASN A 136 -4.14 3.63 17.19
N ASN A 137 -3.33 3.47 16.14
CA ASN A 137 -2.98 4.59 15.30
C ASN A 137 -4.24 5.28 14.73
N PHE A 138 -5.26 4.52 14.36
CA PHE A 138 -6.50 5.05 13.79
C PHE A 138 -7.51 5.55 14.84
N LYS A 139 -7.23 5.33 16.14
CA LYS A 139 -8.01 5.89 17.26
C LYS A 139 -7.63 7.34 17.59
N ASP A 140 -6.50 7.80 17.07
CA ASP A 140 -5.96 9.12 17.36
C ASP A 140 -6.80 10.26 16.75
N ARG A 141 -6.90 11.37 17.50
CA ARG A 141 -7.62 12.59 17.10
C ARG A 141 -7.02 13.28 15.87
N GLY A 142 -5.74 13.03 15.58
CA GLY A 142 -5.05 13.50 14.38
C GLY A 142 -5.17 12.56 13.17
N ARG A 143 -5.93 11.46 13.27
CA ARG A 143 -6.13 10.48 12.19
C ARG A 143 -7.61 10.19 11.93
N SER A 144 -8.01 8.93 11.76
CA SER A 144 -9.37 8.56 11.32
C SER A 144 -10.48 9.17 12.16
N LYS A 145 -10.31 9.23 13.49
CA LYS A 145 -11.26 9.91 14.38
C LYS A 145 -11.39 11.40 14.03
N GLY A 146 -10.26 12.10 13.87
CA GLY A 146 -10.24 13.50 13.45
C GLY A 146 -10.76 13.71 12.04
N THR A 147 -10.47 12.79 11.12
CA THR A 147 -11.00 12.80 9.74
C THR A 147 -12.54 12.82 9.75
N GLU A 148 -13.19 12.02 10.59
CA GLU A 148 -14.66 12.03 10.66
C GLU A 148 -15.20 13.34 11.26
N VAL A 149 -14.57 13.89 12.28
CA VAL A 149 -14.92 15.22 12.81
C VAL A 149 -14.74 16.32 11.77
N ALA A 150 -13.62 16.30 11.03
CA ALA A 150 -13.32 17.28 9.98
C ALA A 150 -14.42 17.34 8.93
N ASN A 151 -15.00 16.19 8.60
CA ASN A 151 -16.05 16.08 7.59
C ASN A 151 -17.42 16.54 8.08
N LEU A 152 -17.63 16.70 9.38
CA LEU A 152 -18.87 17.24 9.95
C LEU A 152 -18.76 18.73 10.32
N THR A 153 -17.55 19.30 10.29
CA THR A 153 -17.31 20.67 10.73
C THR A 153 -17.64 21.66 9.60
N GLU A 154 -18.53 22.61 9.89
CA GLU A 154 -18.90 23.68 8.96
C GLU A 154 -17.70 24.58 8.64
N GLY A 155 -17.60 25.04 7.39
CA GLY A 155 -16.52 25.95 6.94
C GLY A 155 -15.18 25.27 6.59
N ILE A 156 -14.99 23.98 6.86
CA ILE A 156 -13.78 23.26 6.46
C ILE A 156 -13.78 22.93 4.96
N ARG A 157 -14.90 22.39 4.47
CA ARG A 157 -15.09 21.82 3.13
C ARG A 157 -16.34 22.37 2.44
N TYR A 158 -16.41 22.25 1.12
CA TYR A 158 -17.58 22.55 0.28
C TYR A 158 -18.37 21.27 -0.06
N LYS A 159 -19.51 21.44 -0.76
CA LYS A 159 -20.33 20.33 -1.26
C LYS A 159 -19.51 19.37 -2.15
N LYS A 160 -19.69 18.07 -1.94
CA LYS A 160 -18.96 16.97 -2.63
C LYS A 160 -17.44 16.98 -2.41
N GLU A 161 -16.94 17.76 -1.46
CA GLU A 161 -15.57 17.62 -0.99
C GLU A 161 -15.51 16.59 0.15
N GLN A 162 -14.38 15.91 0.25
CA GLN A 162 -14.04 14.98 1.32
C GLN A 162 -12.76 15.46 1.98
N VAL A 163 -12.73 15.49 3.31
CA VAL A 163 -11.53 15.85 4.09
C VAL A 163 -10.87 14.56 4.55
N ILE A 164 -9.56 14.44 4.41
CA ILE A 164 -8.79 13.40 5.11
C ILE A 164 -7.55 14.04 5.72
N LEU A 165 -7.30 13.77 7.00
CA LEU A 165 -6.08 14.23 7.66
C LEU A 165 -4.85 13.58 7.01
N LEU A 166 -3.82 14.39 6.75
CA LEU A 166 -2.63 13.91 6.05
C LEU A 166 -1.95 12.76 6.83
N ASP A 167 -1.95 12.83 8.16
CA ASP A 167 -1.38 11.78 9.00
C ASP A 167 -2.15 10.44 8.93
N ASP A 168 -3.47 10.49 8.68
CA ASP A 168 -4.30 9.30 8.43
C ASP A 168 -3.90 8.60 7.12
N LEU A 169 -3.67 9.39 6.06
CA LEU A 169 -3.18 8.90 4.77
C LEU A 169 -1.77 8.34 4.86
N VAL A 170 -0.85 9.08 5.47
CA VAL A 170 0.54 8.66 5.66
C VAL A 170 0.58 7.36 6.47
N THR A 171 -0.23 7.25 7.52
CA THR A 171 -0.31 6.02 8.33
C THR A 171 -0.84 4.85 7.52
N THR A 172 -1.94 5.02 6.79
CA THR A 172 -2.51 3.97 5.92
C THR A 172 -1.51 3.52 4.86
N MET A 173 -0.82 4.45 4.21
CA MET A 173 0.19 4.14 3.19
C MET A 173 1.43 3.47 3.78
N ALA A 174 1.88 3.87 4.97
CA ALA A 174 2.99 3.20 5.66
C ALA A 174 2.66 1.74 5.99
N PHE A 175 1.40 1.47 6.37
CA PHE A 175 0.91 0.11 6.60
C PHE A 175 0.91 -0.70 5.30
N MET A 176 0.41 -0.12 4.20
CA MET A 176 0.45 -0.75 2.89
C MET A 176 1.89 -1.05 2.44
N GLN A 177 2.83 -0.13 2.66
CA GLN A 177 4.25 -0.33 2.33
C GLN A 177 4.88 -1.45 3.16
N LEU A 178 4.72 -1.42 4.48
CA LEU A 178 5.31 -2.43 5.36
C LEU A 178 4.68 -3.81 5.15
N ALA A 179 3.36 -3.90 4.97
CA ALA A 179 2.70 -5.16 4.66
C ALA A 179 3.20 -5.75 3.34
N THR A 180 3.38 -4.90 2.32
CA THR A 180 3.97 -5.35 1.07
C THR A 180 5.39 -5.86 1.28
N PHE A 181 6.26 -5.14 2.00
CA PHE A 181 7.61 -5.62 2.31
C PHE A 181 7.57 -6.97 3.03
N LEU A 182 6.77 -7.09 4.08
CA LEU A 182 6.70 -8.28 4.91
C LEU A 182 6.23 -9.51 4.12
N PHE A 183 5.06 -9.43 3.47
CA PHE A 183 4.46 -10.61 2.84
C PHE A 183 5.18 -11.00 1.55
N THR A 184 5.68 -10.03 0.77
CA THR A 184 6.50 -10.36 -0.41
C THR A 184 7.87 -10.90 0.01
N GLY A 185 8.45 -10.38 1.10
CA GLY A 185 9.67 -10.88 1.70
C GLY A 185 9.53 -12.31 2.20
N LYS A 186 8.47 -12.62 2.94
CA LYS A 186 8.14 -13.99 3.38
C LYS A 186 7.97 -14.95 2.20
N ALA A 187 7.19 -14.56 1.21
CA ALA A 187 6.94 -15.40 0.06
C ALA A 187 8.19 -15.62 -0.82
N ALA A 188 9.14 -14.67 -0.86
CA ALA A 188 10.34 -14.75 -1.69
C ALA A 188 11.56 -15.35 -0.96
N TYR A 189 11.70 -15.10 0.34
CA TYR A 189 12.93 -15.39 1.10
C TYR A 189 12.73 -16.33 2.29
N GLY A 190 11.49 -16.74 2.61
CA GLY A 190 11.20 -17.69 3.70
C GLY A 190 11.75 -17.20 5.04
N ASP A 191 12.63 -17.99 5.65
CA ASP A 191 13.21 -17.73 6.97
C ASP A 191 13.99 -16.41 7.07
N ARG A 192 14.43 -15.85 5.93
CA ARG A 192 15.17 -14.57 5.88
C ARG A 192 14.28 -13.35 5.66
N ALA A 193 12.97 -13.51 5.77
CA ALA A 193 12.02 -12.44 5.49
C ALA A 193 12.18 -11.23 6.41
N TYR A 194 12.42 -11.45 7.69
CA TYR A 194 12.54 -10.35 8.66
C TYR A 194 13.83 -9.55 8.44
N ASP A 195 14.94 -10.23 8.17
CA ASP A 195 16.19 -9.60 7.75
C ASP A 195 16.00 -8.75 6.49
N TYR A 196 15.23 -9.27 5.52
CA TYR A 196 14.85 -8.51 4.32
C TYR A 196 14.02 -7.27 4.67
N VAL A 197 13.01 -7.39 5.54
CA VAL A 197 12.15 -6.26 5.92
C VAL A 197 12.96 -5.19 6.66
N LEU A 198 13.78 -5.59 7.63
CA LEU A 198 14.68 -4.68 8.34
C LEU A 198 15.57 -3.93 7.36
N HIS A 199 16.14 -4.64 6.37
CA HIS A 199 17.02 -4.04 5.38
C HIS A 199 16.27 -3.02 4.53
N GLN A 200 15.09 -3.40 4.01
CA GLN A 200 14.27 -2.51 3.19
C GLN A 200 13.79 -1.28 3.94
N VAL A 201 13.46 -1.41 5.23
CA VAL A 201 13.06 -0.27 6.07
C VAL A 201 14.26 0.64 6.32
N CYS A 202 15.44 0.08 6.62
CA CYS A 202 16.66 0.87 6.80
C CYS A 202 17.00 1.75 5.60
N ILE A 203 16.88 1.21 4.38
CA ILE A 203 17.18 1.94 3.14
C ILE A 203 15.99 2.73 2.59
N SER A 204 14.85 2.69 3.27
CA SER A 204 13.64 3.42 2.85
C SER A 204 13.76 4.88 3.23
N GLN A 205 13.40 5.77 2.32
CA GLN A 205 13.21 7.20 2.63
C GLN A 205 12.11 7.43 3.69
N ASN A 206 11.22 6.45 3.90
CA ASN A 206 10.13 6.51 4.88
C ASN A 206 10.49 5.85 6.22
N LYS A 207 11.78 5.57 6.50
CA LYS A 207 12.24 4.86 7.70
C LYS A 207 11.61 5.41 8.97
N GLU A 208 11.76 6.71 9.23
CA GLU A 208 11.25 7.34 10.46
C GLU A 208 9.74 7.25 10.59
N ILE A 209 9.00 7.45 9.49
CA ILE A 209 7.53 7.30 9.48
C ILE A 209 7.16 5.86 9.85
N ILE A 210 7.77 4.87 9.21
CA ILE A 210 7.47 3.45 9.47
C ILE A 210 7.85 3.10 10.93
N GLU A 211 9.05 3.46 11.40
CA GLU A 211 9.48 3.20 12.78
C GLU A 211 8.55 3.83 13.82
N ASN A 212 8.09 5.06 13.58
CA ASN A 212 7.19 5.75 14.50
C ASN A 212 5.78 5.16 14.53
N ARG A 213 5.33 4.49 13.46
CA ARG A 213 4.03 3.81 13.42
C ARG A 213 4.11 2.38 13.93
N PHE A 214 5.28 1.76 13.91
CA PHE A 214 5.56 0.37 14.28
C PHE A 214 6.65 0.31 15.37
N SER A 215 6.29 0.53 16.63
CA SER A 215 7.28 0.60 17.73
C SER A 215 8.12 -0.66 17.89
N GLN A 216 7.52 -1.84 17.64
CA GLN A 216 8.22 -3.13 17.65
C GLN A 216 9.33 -3.21 16.58
N LEU A 217 9.09 -2.59 15.42
CA LEU A 217 10.08 -2.50 14.34
C LEU A 217 11.22 -1.56 14.72
N ARG A 218 10.91 -0.40 15.32
CA ARG A 218 11.93 0.53 15.83
C ARG A 218 12.87 -0.15 16.82
N MET A 219 12.31 -0.90 17.77
CA MET A 219 13.13 -1.65 18.74
C MET A 219 13.96 -2.74 18.04
N SER A 220 13.39 -3.44 17.06
CA SER A 220 14.12 -4.44 16.26
C SER A 220 15.29 -3.83 15.50
N LEU A 221 15.12 -2.64 14.91
CA LEU A 221 16.17 -1.94 14.17
C LEU A 221 17.29 -1.43 15.08
N GLN A 222 16.98 -1.03 16.32
CA GLN A 222 17.99 -0.66 17.32
C GLN A 222 18.87 -1.84 17.73
N MET A 223 18.36 -3.07 17.70
CA MET A 223 19.14 -4.27 18.06
C MET A 223 20.09 -4.74 16.95
N VAL A 224 19.89 -4.29 15.70
CA VAL A 224 20.60 -4.79 14.52
C VAL A 224 21.82 -3.91 14.16
N ASP A 225 22.12 -2.89 14.98
CA ASP A 225 23.20 -1.90 14.82
C ASP A 225 23.48 -1.56 13.34
N ALA A 226 22.42 -1.18 12.63
CA ALA A 226 22.43 -0.97 11.19
C ALA A 226 23.11 0.37 10.82
N SER A 227 24.39 0.49 11.11
CA SER A 227 25.24 1.57 10.61
C SER A 227 25.21 1.63 9.08
N GLU A 228 25.29 2.83 8.50
CA GLU A 228 25.22 3.04 7.05
C GLU A 228 26.26 2.21 6.27
N SER A 229 27.43 1.96 6.86
CA SER A 229 28.49 1.12 6.29
C SER A 229 28.10 -0.36 6.12
N GLN A 230 27.31 -0.91 7.05
CA GLN A 230 26.83 -2.30 6.94
C GLN A 230 25.70 -2.42 5.92
N LEU A 231 24.85 -1.39 5.80
CA LEU A 231 23.75 -1.33 4.83
C LEU A 231 24.22 -1.20 3.37
N ALA A 232 25.35 -0.55 3.13
CA ALA A 232 25.91 -0.38 1.78
C ALA A 232 26.45 -1.70 1.17
N VAL A 233 26.81 -2.68 2.03
CA VAL A 233 27.44 -3.95 1.63
C VAL A 233 26.50 -5.15 1.81
N ALA A 234 25.52 -5.05 2.71
CA ALA A 234 24.57 -6.13 2.97
C ALA A 234 23.70 -6.44 1.75
N LYS A 235 23.54 -7.73 1.46
CA LYS A 235 22.48 -8.17 0.55
C LYS A 235 21.17 -8.21 1.34
N PRO A 236 20.00 -8.05 0.68
CA PRO A 236 18.73 -8.23 1.37
C PRO A 236 18.69 -9.62 2.02
N GLY A 237 18.45 -9.68 3.33
CA GLY A 237 18.37 -10.94 4.07
C GLY A 237 19.71 -11.47 4.63
N THR A 238 20.69 -10.62 4.93
CA THR A 238 22.02 -11.05 5.44
C THR A 238 22.50 -10.29 6.68
N PHE A 239 21.60 -9.81 7.53
CA PHE A 239 22.04 -9.24 8.81
C PHE A 239 22.61 -10.34 9.70
N GLU A 240 23.84 -10.14 10.16
CA GLU A 240 24.43 -11.00 11.18
C GLU A 240 23.90 -10.59 12.55
N MET A 241 23.12 -11.47 13.16
CA MET A 241 22.57 -11.32 14.51
C MET A 241 22.91 -12.56 15.32
N ASP A 242 23.17 -12.40 16.62
CA ASP A 242 23.23 -13.52 17.55
C ASP A 242 21.86 -14.19 17.71
N GLU A 243 21.85 -15.43 18.19
CA GLU A 243 20.63 -16.25 18.25
C GLU A 243 19.55 -15.65 19.17
N GLY A 244 19.96 -15.02 20.29
CA GLY A 244 19.03 -14.38 21.21
C GLY A 244 18.33 -13.19 20.57
N THR A 245 19.09 -12.33 19.89
CA THR A 245 18.55 -11.20 19.13
C THR A 245 17.62 -11.67 18.01
N LYS A 246 17.98 -12.72 17.26
CA LYS A 246 17.11 -13.30 16.22
C LYS A 246 15.77 -13.78 16.75
N ILE A 247 15.77 -14.51 17.87
CA ILE A 247 14.54 -15.01 18.50
C ILE A 247 13.67 -13.83 18.94
N TRP A 248 14.28 -12.82 19.57
CA TRP A 248 13.56 -11.64 20.05
C TRP A 248 12.94 -10.84 18.90
N VAL A 249 13.72 -10.53 17.86
CA VAL A 249 13.26 -9.85 16.63
C VAL A 249 12.14 -10.65 15.97
N SER A 250 12.29 -11.97 15.84
CA SER A 250 11.26 -12.84 15.26
C SER A 250 9.94 -12.74 16.02
N ASN A 251 9.97 -12.68 17.35
CA ASN A 251 8.77 -12.51 18.16
C ASN A 251 8.11 -11.14 17.96
N GLN A 252 8.89 -10.07 17.81
CA GLN A 252 8.34 -8.74 17.47
C GLN A 252 7.65 -8.73 16.11
N PHE A 253 8.28 -9.35 15.11
CA PHE A 253 7.72 -9.42 13.77
C PHE A 253 6.45 -10.28 13.68
N LYS A 254 6.30 -11.33 14.50
CA LYS A 254 5.04 -12.08 14.57
C LYS A 254 3.86 -11.20 14.96
N THR A 255 4.04 -10.28 15.92
CA THR A 255 2.98 -9.34 16.32
C THR A 255 2.65 -8.35 15.21
N ILE A 256 3.67 -7.78 14.56
CA ILE A 256 3.50 -6.89 13.40
C ILE A 256 2.75 -7.62 12.27
N GLU A 257 3.13 -8.86 12.02
CA GLU A 257 2.54 -9.68 10.97
C GLU A 257 1.06 -9.91 11.16
N VAL A 258 0.66 -10.35 12.36
CA VAL A 258 -0.76 -10.59 12.67
C VAL A 258 -1.57 -9.31 12.41
N ALA A 259 -1.08 -8.17 12.86
CA ALA A 259 -1.76 -6.90 12.67
C ALA A 259 -1.83 -6.45 11.19
N LEU A 260 -0.76 -6.63 10.42
CA LEU A 260 -0.74 -6.29 8.99
C LEU A 260 -1.59 -7.26 8.15
N ALA A 261 -1.62 -8.54 8.52
CA ALA A 261 -2.51 -9.53 7.92
C ALA A 261 -3.98 -9.14 8.15
N THR A 262 -4.30 -8.73 9.38
CA THR A 262 -5.61 -8.20 9.74
C THR A 262 -5.96 -6.92 8.96
N PHE A 263 -5.02 -5.99 8.79
CA PHE A 263 -5.21 -4.79 7.97
C PHE A 263 -5.56 -5.13 6.51
N ILE A 264 -4.85 -6.09 5.90
CA ILE A 264 -5.12 -6.56 4.54
C ILE A 264 -6.52 -7.19 4.46
N ASP A 265 -6.84 -8.06 5.40
CA ASP A 265 -8.10 -8.75 5.41
C ASP A 265 -9.30 -7.79 5.55
N LEU A 266 -9.23 -6.82 6.48
CA LEU A 266 -10.27 -5.80 6.62
C LEU A 266 -10.40 -4.93 5.37
N ALA A 267 -9.28 -4.63 4.67
CA ALA A 267 -9.33 -3.90 3.41
C ALA A 267 -10.09 -4.68 2.32
N ILE A 268 -10.02 -6.02 2.34
CA ILE A 268 -10.71 -6.89 1.37
C ILE A 268 -12.15 -7.15 1.80
N ASN A 269 -12.37 -7.33 3.10
CA ASN A 269 -13.62 -7.73 3.74
C ASN A 269 -13.92 -6.75 4.88
N PRO A 270 -14.49 -5.57 4.58
CA PRO A 270 -14.80 -4.57 5.61
C PRO A 270 -16.04 -4.90 6.45
N GLN A 271 -16.91 -5.81 5.99
CA GLN A 271 -18.20 -6.16 6.63
C GLN A 271 -18.50 -7.69 6.74
N PRO A 272 -17.55 -8.59 7.08
CA PRO A 272 -17.82 -10.03 7.16
C PRO A 272 -18.49 -10.43 8.49
N GLU A 273 -19.30 -11.50 8.43
CA GLU A 273 -19.73 -12.25 9.62
C GLU A 273 -18.52 -12.86 10.37
N PRO A 274 -18.64 -13.13 11.68
CA PRO A 274 -17.52 -13.57 12.52
C PRO A 274 -16.93 -14.90 12.09
N HIS A 275 -15.62 -14.90 11.84
CA HIS A 275 -14.82 -16.10 11.63
C HIS A 275 -13.53 -16.03 12.44
N THR A 276 -13.11 -17.20 12.92
CA THR A 276 -11.95 -17.42 13.77
C THR A 276 -10.71 -16.66 13.30
N PHE A 277 -10.12 -15.92 14.24
CA PHE A 277 -8.89 -15.13 14.10
C PHE A 277 -7.85 -15.81 13.19
N ILE A 278 -7.21 -15.02 12.32
CA ILE A 278 -6.17 -15.50 11.38
C ILE A 278 -4.94 -15.92 12.19
N GLN A 279 -4.92 -17.17 12.63
CA GLN A 279 -3.75 -17.80 13.25
C GLN A 279 -3.00 -18.56 12.15
N GLU A 280 -2.07 -17.83 11.52
CA GLU A 280 -1.06 -18.24 10.53
C GLU A 280 -1.04 -19.69 10.00
N GLN A 281 -1.03 -19.80 8.66
CA GLN A 281 -0.04 -20.57 7.91
C GLN A 281 0.12 -19.83 6.57
N THR A 282 1.10 -18.94 6.46
CA THR A 282 0.94 -17.46 6.44
C THR A 282 -0.17 -16.78 5.60
N LEU A 283 -0.64 -17.36 4.50
CA LEU A 283 -1.79 -16.85 3.73
C LEU A 283 -2.80 -17.96 3.37
N ARG A 284 -2.54 -19.21 3.77
CA ARG A 284 -3.31 -20.42 3.38
C ARG A 284 -4.77 -20.40 3.83
N ARG A 285 -5.10 -19.59 4.84
CA ARG A 285 -6.49 -19.33 5.27
C ARG A 285 -7.04 -18.01 4.73
N MET A 286 -6.17 -17.05 4.38
CA MET A 286 -6.57 -15.69 4.01
C MET A 286 -7.29 -15.63 2.65
N VAL A 287 -7.19 -16.68 1.82
CA VAL A 287 -7.85 -16.80 0.52
C VAL A 287 -8.68 -18.07 0.31
N ASN A 288 -8.59 -19.11 1.16
CA ASN A 288 -9.26 -20.41 0.90
C ASN A 288 -10.81 -20.34 0.72
N ARG A 289 -11.43 -19.20 1.06
CA ARG A 289 -12.78 -18.82 0.61
C ARG A 289 -12.68 -17.62 -0.32
N ASN A 290 -12.35 -17.86 -1.57
CA ASN A 290 -13.04 -17.17 -2.65
C ASN A 290 -14.54 -17.35 -2.32
N LEU A 291 -15.20 -16.30 -1.84
CA LEU A 291 -16.64 -16.27 -1.61
C LEU A 291 -17.31 -16.62 -2.96
N ASN A 292 -17.58 -17.90 -3.21
CA ASN A 292 -18.43 -18.41 -4.29
C ASN A 292 -18.27 -17.72 -5.67
N GLY A 293 -17.05 -17.60 -6.18
CA GLY A 293 -16.82 -17.22 -7.58
C GLY A 293 -17.16 -15.77 -7.96
N GLN A 294 -17.27 -14.85 -7.01
CA GLN A 294 -17.37 -13.43 -7.33
C GLN A 294 -15.98 -12.82 -7.51
N ASN A 295 -15.68 -12.31 -8.71
CA ASN A 295 -14.44 -11.57 -8.95
C ASN A 295 -14.31 -10.42 -7.93
N PRO A 296 -13.12 -10.13 -7.42
CA PRO A 296 -12.94 -9.07 -6.45
C PRO A 296 -13.31 -7.71 -7.06
N ILE A 297 -14.28 -7.07 -6.43
CA ILE A 297 -14.92 -5.84 -6.86
C ILE A 297 -14.22 -4.66 -6.15
N TYR A 298 -13.48 -3.84 -6.89
CA TYR A 298 -12.60 -2.81 -6.32
C TYR A 298 -13.34 -1.55 -5.84
N GLY A 299 -13.62 -1.41 -4.53
CA GLY A 299 -14.33 -0.24 -3.97
C GLY A 299 -13.46 0.93 -3.45
N SER A 300 -12.13 0.74 -3.33
CA SER A 300 -11.16 1.77 -2.89
C SER A 300 -9.73 1.39 -3.28
N LEU A 301 -8.79 2.34 -3.17
CA LEU A 301 -7.37 2.07 -3.43
C LEU A 301 -6.77 1.05 -2.45
N THR A 302 -7.09 1.15 -1.15
CA THR A 302 -6.57 0.20 -0.14
C THR A 302 -7.03 -1.22 -0.46
N ARG A 303 -8.32 -1.39 -0.81
CA ARG A 303 -8.85 -2.69 -1.22
C ARG A 303 -8.17 -3.19 -2.50
N ALA A 304 -8.00 -2.31 -3.48
CA ALA A 304 -7.35 -2.66 -4.75
C ALA A 304 -5.91 -3.13 -4.58
N TRP A 305 -5.15 -2.42 -3.75
CA TRP A 305 -3.82 -2.83 -3.34
C TRP A 305 -3.82 -4.20 -2.65
N ALA A 306 -4.71 -4.41 -1.68
CA ALA A 306 -4.74 -5.64 -0.88
C ALA A 306 -5.01 -6.87 -1.77
N ILE A 307 -6.00 -6.78 -2.67
CA ILE A 307 -6.30 -7.83 -3.64
C ILE A 307 -5.12 -8.07 -4.59
N GLN A 308 -4.51 -7.01 -5.14
CA GLN A 308 -3.35 -7.19 -6.02
C GLN A 308 -2.16 -7.83 -5.28
N LEU A 309 -1.94 -7.46 -4.02
CA LEU A 309 -0.92 -8.08 -3.19
C LEU A 309 -1.19 -9.58 -3.04
N LEU A 310 -2.43 -9.97 -2.70
CA LEU A 310 -2.82 -11.38 -2.65
C LEU A 310 -2.59 -12.10 -3.98
N GLU A 311 -3.12 -11.54 -5.07
CA GLU A 311 -2.95 -12.11 -6.41
C GLU A 311 -1.47 -12.26 -6.81
N THR A 312 -0.61 -11.36 -6.33
CA THR A 312 0.83 -11.45 -6.53
C THR A 312 1.40 -12.62 -5.73
N LEU A 313 1.07 -12.72 -4.45
CA LEU A 313 1.57 -13.75 -3.54
C LEU A 313 1.17 -15.16 -4.01
N GLU A 314 -0.08 -15.35 -4.43
CA GLU A 314 -0.65 -16.63 -4.86
C GLU A 314 -0.23 -17.08 -6.25
N SER A 315 0.29 -16.15 -7.05
CA SER A 315 0.61 -16.49 -8.42
C SER A 315 1.75 -17.51 -8.53
N HIS A 316 1.64 -18.41 -9.49
CA HIS A 316 2.65 -19.44 -9.75
C HIS A 316 3.95 -18.90 -10.37
N PHE A 317 4.04 -17.58 -10.62
CA PHE A 317 5.24 -16.96 -11.17
C PHE A 317 6.38 -16.95 -10.17
N SER A 318 7.59 -17.16 -10.70
CA SER A 318 8.81 -17.08 -9.93
C SER A 318 9.09 -15.66 -9.45
N TRP A 319 9.59 -15.55 -8.22
CA TRP A 319 10.11 -14.31 -7.69
C TRP A 319 11.42 -13.92 -8.39
N ASN A 320 11.54 -12.65 -8.73
CA ASN A 320 12.75 -12.03 -9.26
C ASN A 320 13.21 -10.94 -8.30
N THR A 321 14.49 -10.62 -8.29
CA THR A 321 15.04 -9.53 -7.46
C THR A 321 15.33 -8.31 -8.33
N CYS A 322 14.79 -7.15 -7.94
CA CYS A 322 15.02 -5.90 -8.66
C CYS A 322 16.49 -5.49 -8.56
N ARG A 323 17.13 -5.20 -9.70
CA ARG A 323 18.54 -4.79 -9.77
C ARG A 323 18.81 -3.39 -9.22
N GLU A 324 17.79 -2.56 -9.07
CA GLU A 324 17.94 -1.22 -8.47
C GLU A 324 17.75 -1.22 -6.96
N CYS A 325 16.66 -1.82 -6.46
CA CYS A 325 16.26 -1.71 -5.07
C CYS A 325 16.35 -3.02 -4.26
N GLY A 326 16.68 -4.14 -4.90
CA GLY A 326 16.78 -5.45 -4.25
C GLY A 326 15.43 -6.06 -3.83
N ARG A 327 14.29 -5.43 -4.16
CA ARG A 327 12.95 -5.93 -3.79
C ARG A 327 12.56 -7.16 -4.63
N PRO A 328 11.86 -8.15 -4.05
CA PRO A 328 11.28 -9.25 -4.77
C PRO A 328 10.06 -8.76 -5.55
N TYR A 329 9.93 -9.21 -6.80
CA TYR A 329 8.78 -8.91 -7.65
C TYR A 329 8.49 -10.07 -8.60
N LYS A 330 7.26 -10.16 -9.07
CA LYS A 330 6.86 -11.09 -10.14
C LYS A 330 6.65 -10.27 -11.42
N ILE A 331 7.17 -10.75 -12.54
CA ILE A 331 7.44 -9.92 -13.74
C ILE A 331 6.15 -9.35 -14.34
N ARG A 332 6.05 -8.01 -14.34
CA ARG A 332 5.45 -7.23 -15.42
C ARG A 332 5.86 -5.76 -15.30
N GLN A 333 6.49 -5.21 -16.34
CA GLN A 333 6.70 -3.75 -16.41
C GLN A 333 5.48 -3.09 -17.06
N GLN A 334 4.76 -2.25 -16.33
CA GLN A 334 3.61 -1.54 -16.87
C GLN A 334 3.68 -0.03 -16.68
N ARG A 335 2.89 0.70 -17.48
CA ARG A 335 2.68 2.12 -17.25
C ARG A 335 1.89 2.23 -15.95
N MET A 336 2.51 2.81 -14.92
CA MET A 336 1.96 2.89 -13.58
C MET A 336 0.87 3.99 -13.54
N ARG A 337 -0.35 3.72 -14.01
CA ARG A 337 -1.52 4.60 -13.82
C ARG A 337 -2.73 3.71 -13.54
N ALA A 338 -3.62 4.15 -12.66
CA ALA A 338 -4.90 3.46 -12.47
C ALA A 338 -5.68 3.41 -13.79
N TYR A 339 -6.47 2.35 -13.97
CA TYR A 339 -7.28 2.18 -15.17
C TYR A 339 -8.50 3.09 -15.11
N VAL A 340 -8.57 4.09 -15.99
CA VAL A 340 -9.72 5.00 -16.10
C VAL A 340 -10.81 4.49 -17.06
N LYS A 341 -10.54 3.36 -17.72
CA LYS A 341 -11.46 2.62 -18.57
C LYS A 341 -11.62 1.21 -18.04
N GLN A 342 -12.85 0.74 -17.96
CA GLN A 342 -13.15 -0.60 -17.46
C GLN A 342 -12.64 -1.68 -18.41
N GLU A 343 -12.64 -1.41 -19.72
CA GLU A 343 -12.11 -2.32 -20.75
C GLU A 343 -10.61 -2.56 -20.53
N ASP A 344 -9.84 -1.49 -20.30
CA ASP A 344 -8.39 -1.59 -20.06
C ASP A 344 -8.09 -2.42 -18.80
N ALA A 345 -8.90 -2.24 -17.74
CA ALA A 345 -8.78 -3.01 -16.49
C ALA A 345 -9.11 -4.49 -16.71
N ASN A 346 -10.19 -4.78 -17.44
CA ASN A 346 -10.60 -6.14 -17.79
C ASN A 346 -9.55 -6.82 -18.68
N GLU A 347 -9.02 -6.11 -19.66
CA GLU A 347 -7.92 -6.60 -20.49
C GLU A 347 -6.69 -6.92 -19.65
N ASP A 348 -6.29 -6.06 -18.71
CA ASP A 348 -5.11 -6.35 -17.88
C ASP A 348 -5.32 -7.59 -17.01
N ARG A 349 -6.52 -7.72 -16.42
CA ARG A 349 -6.94 -8.88 -15.63
C ARG A 349 -6.92 -10.18 -16.42
N LEU A 350 -7.38 -10.13 -17.68
CA LEU A 350 -7.48 -11.30 -18.56
C LEU A 350 -6.21 -11.62 -19.32
N LYS A 351 -5.25 -10.69 -19.40
CA LYS A 351 -3.98 -10.95 -20.06
C LYS A 351 -3.24 -12.05 -19.30
N ASP A 352 -2.98 -13.15 -19.99
CA ASP A 352 -2.08 -14.19 -19.51
C ASP A 352 -0.79 -13.53 -19.02
N ARG A 353 -0.48 -13.82 -17.77
CA ARG A 353 0.73 -13.37 -17.09
C ARG A 353 1.89 -14.13 -17.75
N ASN A 354 2.28 -13.69 -18.94
CA ASN A 354 3.29 -14.40 -19.71
C ASN A 354 4.61 -14.38 -18.95
N ASN A 355 5.25 -15.55 -18.85
CA ASN A 355 6.68 -15.69 -18.60
C ASN A 355 7.44 -15.05 -19.76
N ALA A 356 7.42 -13.73 -19.87
CA ALA A 356 8.14 -13.02 -20.91
C ALA A 356 9.62 -13.41 -20.80
N ARG A 357 10.17 -13.98 -21.89
CA ARG A 357 11.57 -14.41 -21.99
C ARG A 357 12.56 -13.27 -21.71
N ASP A 358 12.12 -12.03 -21.92
CA ASP A 358 12.87 -10.84 -21.52
C ASP A 358 12.72 -10.57 -20.03
N LYS A 359 13.68 -11.10 -19.27
CA LYS A 359 13.88 -10.81 -17.84
C LYS A 359 14.30 -9.35 -17.66
N ASN A 360 13.35 -8.44 -17.77
CA ASN A 360 13.56 -7.07 -17.33
C ASN A 360 13.78 -7.08 -15.82
N GLY A 361 15.01 -6.83 -15.39
CA GLY A 361 15.49 -6.97 -14.01
C GLY A 361 15.02 -5.89 -13.04
N TYR A 362 13.83 -5.31 -13.23
CA TYR A 362 13.33 -4.17 -12.45
C TYR A 362 11.87 -4.36 -12.04
N CYS A 363 11.52 -4.01 -10.80
CA CYS A 363 10.15 -4.16 -10.28
C CYS A 363 9.17 -3.09 -10.77
N CYS A 364 9.65 -1.96 -11.30
CA CYS A 364 8.80 -0.93 -11.90
C CYS A 364 9.51 -0.18 -13.04
N LYS A 365 8.73 0.54 -13.86
CA LYS A 365 9.28 1.38 -14.94
C LYS A 365 10.13 2.53 -14.42
N ALA A 366 9.83 3.06 -13.24
CA ALA A 366 10.62 4.12 -12.65
C ALA A 366 12.05 3.63 -12.38
N HIS A 367 12.22 2.40 -11.89
CA HIS A 367 13.54 1.83 -11.66
C HIS A 367 14.28 1.53 -12.96
N GLU A 368 13.59 0.95 -13.94
CA GLU A 368 14.15 0.76 -15.27
C GLU A 368 14.69 2.08 -15.87
N GLN A 369 13.90 3.16 -15.79
CA GLN A 369 14.29 4.48 -16.28
C GLN A 369 15.46 5.08 -15.50
N ARG A 370 15.50 4.90 -14.17
CA ARG A 370 16.62 5.36 -13.34
C ARG A 370 17.92 4.69 -13.73
N ILE A 371 17.92 3.37 -13.96
CA ILE A 371 19.11 2.64 -14.42
C ILE A 371 19.50 3.02 -15.85
N ARG A 372 18.53 3.20 -16.77
CA ARG A 372 18.82 3.69 -18.12
C ARG A 372 19.51 5.06 -18.08
N ARG A 373 18.97 6.03 -17.33
CA ARG A 373 19.58 7.36 -17.15
C ARG A 373 21.00 7.28 -16.55
N LYS A 374 21.23 6.39 -15.57
CA LYS A 374 22.58 6.18 -15.01
C LYS A 374 23.56 5.65 -16.06
N LYS A 375 23.12 4.75 -16.95
CA LYS A 375 23.96 4.24 -18.05
C LYS A 375 24.24 5.32 -19.08
N ASP A 376 23.22 6.08 -19.48
CA ASP A 376 23.37 7.17 -20.46
C ASP A 376 24.34 8.24 -19.94
N LYS A 377 24.24 8.58 -18.64
CA LYS A 377 25.19 9.49 -17.99
C LYS A 377 26.62 8.95 -18.00
N ARG A 378 26.83 7.66 -17.64
CA ARG A 378 28.16 7.04 -17.70
C ARG A 378 28.75 7.05 -19.12
N ILE A 379 27.92 6.78 -20.14
CA ILE A 379 28.37 6.82 -21.54
C ILE A 379 28.77 8.25 -21.93
N SER A 380 28.00 9.25 -21.50
CA SER A 380 28.34 10.67 -21.72
C SER A 380 29.65 11.05 -21.03
N ASP A 381 29.85 10.64 -19.77
CA ASP A 381 31.06 10.91 -19.00
C ASP A 381 32.28 10.22 -19.64
N ASP A 382 32.16 8.96 -20.06
CA ASP A 382 33.21 8.22 -20.78
C ASP A 382 33.58 8.86 -22.12
N GLN A 383 32.60 9.47 -22.82
CA GLN A 383 32.84 10.19 -24.07
C GLN A 383 33.59 11.50 -23.83
N MET A 384 33.23 12.23 -22.76
CA MET A 384 33.93 13.45 -22.33
C MET A 384 35.38 13.14 -21.94
N ASP A 385 35.61 12.08 -21.16
CA ASP A 385 36.96 11.64 -20.76
C ASP A 385 37.82 11.24 -21.97
N LYS A 386 37.23 10.55 -22.96
CA LYS A 386 37.93 10.23 -24.22
C LYS A 386 38.26 11.47 -25.04
N ALA A 387 37.40 12.48 -25.04
CA ALA A 387 37.64 13.74 -25.74
C ALA A 387 38.76 14.55 -25.06
N ALA A 388 38.76 14.60 -23.72
CA ALA A 388 39.80 15.27 -22.93
C ALA A 388 41.18 14.63 -23.17
N ARG A 389 41.29 13.29 -23.11
CA ARG A 389 42.56 12.59 -23.38
C ARG A 389 43.10 12.84 -24.79
N LYS A 390 42.22 12.97 -25.79
CA LYS A 390 42.62 13.29 -27.18
C LYS A 390 43.06 14.75 -27.37
N MET A 391 42.62 15.66 -26.51
CA MET A 391 43.11 17.04 -26.52
C MET A 391 44.49 17.13 -25.84
N ASP A 392 44.68 16.44 -24.71
CA ASP A 392 45.98 16.37 -24.03
C ASP A 392 47.08 15.70 -24.87
N GLU A 393 46.71 14.76 -25.76
CA GLU A 393 47.64 14.12 -26.72
C GLU A 393 47.99 15.00 -27.92
N ARG A 394 47.23 16.07 -28.20
CA ARG A 394 47.51 17.02 -29.29
C ARG A 394 48.35 18.22 -28.87
N ASP A 395 48.39 18.50 -27.57
CA ASP A 395 49.19 19.56 -26.97
C ASP A 395 50.59 19.08 -26.51
N ARG A 396 50.97 17.86 -26.88
CA ARG A 396 52.33 17.30 -26.82
C ARG A 396 52.86 17.10 -28.23
#